data_AF-A0AAV3I5M4-F1
#
_entry.id   AF-A0AAV3I5M4-F1
#
_cell.length_a   1.000
_cell.length_b   1.000
_cell.length_c   1.000
_cell.angle_alpha   90.00
_cell.angle_beta   90.00
_cell.angle_gamma   90.00
#
_symmetry.space_group_name_H-M   'P 1'
#
loop_
_entity.id
_entity.type
_entity.pdbx_description
1 polymer ?
#
loop_
_entity_poly.entity_id
_entity_poly.type
_entity_poly.pdbx_seq_one_letter_code
_entity_poly.pdbx_strand_id
1 'polypeptide(L)' 'MNYRVSEGPLQGMNFFLAADKGREKRDGSTLGDRLNYWDVKMSIQYDFMLK' A
#
# COMPACT_ATOMS: atom_id res chain seq x y z
N MET A 1 -3.86 -0.64 7.19
CA MET A 1 -5.10 0.12 7.44
C MET A 1 -6.01 -0.05 6.23
N ASN A 2 -7.28 -0.37 6.45
CA ASN A 2 -8.30 -0.42 5.42
C ASN A 2 -9.49 0.43 5.90
N TYR A 3 -9.98 1.33 5.03
CA TYR A 3 -11.10 2.21 5.32
C TYR A 3 -12.08 2.21 4.16
N ARG A 4 -13.37 2.07 4.47
CA ARG A 4 -14.46 2.10 3.49
C ARG A 4 -15.40 3.26 3.79
N VAL A 5 -15.69 4.06 2.77
CA VAL A 5 -16.67 5.14 2.86
C VAL A 5 -18.07 4.51 2.89
N SER A 6 -18.78 4.72 3.99
CA SER A 6 -20.11 4.14 4.22
C SER A 6 -21.26 4.97 3.67
N GLU A 7 -21.08 6.29 3.49
CA GLU A 7 -22.16 7.24 3.19
C GLU A 7 -21.69 8.37 2.25
N GLY A 8 -22.64 8.99 1.55
CA GLY A 8 -22.41 10.14 0.66
C GLY A 8 -22.09 9.75 -0.80
N PRO A 9 -21.70 10.73 -1.63
CA PRO A 9 -21.53 10.53 -3.08
C PRO A 9 -20.38 9.58 -3.47
N LEU A 10 -19.51 9.23 -2.51
CA LEU A 10 -18.42 8.28 -2.70
C LEU A 10 -18.63 7.00 -1.89
N GLN A 11 -19.87 6.73 -1.47
CA GLN A 11 -20.23 5.50 -0.79
C GLN A 11 -19.72 4.29 -1.58
N GLY A 12 -19.03 3.39 -0.89
CA GLY A 12 -18.41 2.22 -1.51
C GLY A 12 -16.93 2.39 -1.88
N MET A 13 -16.38 3.61 -1.83
CA MET A 13 -14.94 3.83 -2.02
C MET A 13 -14.13 3.16 -0.89
N ASN A 14 -13.12 2.39 -1.29
CA ASN A 14 -12.19 1.69 -0.39
C ASN A 14 -10.80 2.30 -0.49
N PHE A 15 -10.19 2.54 0.66
CA PHE A 15 -8.79 2.92 0.80
C PHE A 15 -8.05 1.85 1.56
N PHE A 16 -6.87 1.51 1.06
CA PHE A 16 -5.94 0.61 1.72
C PHE A 16 -4.57 1.27 1.78
N LEU A 17 -3.96 1.21 2.96
CA LEU A 17 -2.60 1.66 3.23
C LEU A 17 -1.90 0.62 4.09
N ALA A 18 -0.79 0.08 3.59
CA ALA A 18 0.12 -0.75 4.35
C ALA A 18 1.52 -0.14 4.27
N ALA A 19 2.25 -0.26 5.38
CA ALA A 19 3.64 0.14 5.47
C ALA A 19 4.38 -0.95 6.24
N ASP A 20 5.35 -1.55 5.59
CA ASP A 20 6.14 -2.64 6.10
C ASP A 20 7.62 -2.26 6.08
N LYS A 21 8.34 -2.62 7.14
CA LYS A 21 9.78 -2.42 7.21
C LYS A 21 10.47 -3.72 6.80
N GLY A 22 11.07 -3.72 5.63
CA GLY A 22 11.83 -4.84 5.10
C GLY A 22 13.31 -4.75 5.47
N ARG A 23 13.89 -5.90 5.79
CA ARG A 23 15.34 -6.07 5.87
C ARG A 23 15.73 -7.31 5.09
N GLU A 24 16.45 -7.10 4.00
CA GLU A 24 16.97 -8.20 3.18
C GLU A 24 18.50 -8.24 3.28
N LYS A 25 19.03 -9.46 3.38
CA LYS A 25 20.45 -9.72 3.16
C LYS A 25 20.68 -9.80 1.66
N ARG A 26 21.65 -9.04 1.17
CA ARG A 26 21.97 -8.97 -0.25
C ARG A 26 23.46 -9.18 -0.41
N ASP A 27 23.87 -10.45 -0.50
CA ASP A 27 25.28 -10.82 -0.63
C ASP A 27 25.84 -10.24 -1.93
N GLY A 28 26.94 -9.49 -1.83
CA GLY A 28 27.70 -8.98 -2.99
C GLY A 28 27.40 -7.54 -3.44
N SER A 29 26.71 -6.73 -2.63
CA SER A 29 26.51 -5.30 -2.92
C SER A 29 27.71 -4.46 -2.47
N THR A 30 28.25 -3.61 -3.34
CA THR A 30 29.30 -2.61 -3.00
C THR A 30 28.87 -1.61 -1.92
N LEU A 31 27.56 -1.48 -1.68
CA LEU A 31 26.97 -0.62 -0.65
C LEU A 31 26.67 -1.37 0.66
N GLY A 32 27.12 -2.62 0.79
CA GLY A 32 26.98 -3.46 1.98
C GLY A 32 25.89 -4.53 1.86
N ASP A 33 25.99 -5.56 2.71
CA ASP A 33 25.20 -6.81 2.61
C ASP A 33 23.75 -6.69 3.11
N ARG A 34 23.27 -5.47 3.39
CA ARG A 34 21.98 -5.23 4.03
C ARG A 34 21.22 -4.13 3.31
N LEU A 35 20.05 -4.48 2.79
CA LEU A 35 19.08 -3.52 2.30
C LEU A 35 17.98 -3.37 3.34
N ASN A 36 17.94 -2.19 3.98
CA ASN A 36 16.80 -1.80 4.80
C ASN A 36 15.90 -0.91 3.94
N TYR A 37 14.64 -1.29 3.80
CA TYR A 37 13.68 -0.52 3.01
C TYR A 37 12.35 -0.42 3.74
N TRP A 38 11.61 0.62 3.38
CA TRP A 38 10.21 0.75 3.73
C TRP A 38 9.41 0.41 2.47
N ASP A 39 8.57 -0.62 2.55
CA ASP A 39 7.60 -0.94 1.53
C ASP A 39 6.28 -0.28 1.92
N VAL A 40 5.81 0.66 1.09
CA VAL A 40 4.55 1.35 1.32
C VAL A 40 3.64 1.02 0.16
N LYS A 41 2.52 0.36 0.47
CA LYS A 41 1.50 -0.02 -0.50
C LYS A 41 0.21 0.75 -0.24
N MET A 42 -0.22 1.50 -1.24
CA MET A 42 -1.50 2.21 -1.25
C MET A 42 -2.40 1.70 -2.36
N SER A 43 -3.69 1.58 -2.06
CA SER A 43 -4.72 1.28 -3.04
C SER A 43 -5.96 2.11 -2.75
N ILE A 44 -6.53 2.66 -3.82
CA ILE A 44 -7.81 3.36 -3.82
C ILE A 44 -8.67 2.63 -4.84
N GLN A 45 -9.84 2.16 -4.41
CA GLN A 45 -10.79 1.48 -5.27
C GLN A 45 -12.16 2.15 -5.15
N TYR A 46 -12.79 2.42 -6.29
CA TYR A 46 -14.14 2.94 -6.35
C TYR A 46 -14.84 2.34 -7.57
N ASP A 47 -15.87 1.55 -7.31
CA ASP A 47 -16.67 0.92 -8.36
C ASP A 47 -17.86 1.84 -8.67
N PHE A 48 -17.95 2.32 -9.91
CA PHE A 48 -19.07 3.13 -10.38
C PHE A 48 -19.94 2.34 -11.36
N MET A 49 -21.25 2.41 -11.18
CA MET A 49 -22.21 1.85 -12.15
C MET A 49 -22.57 2.91 -13.18
N LEU A 50 -22.24 2.66 -14.44
CA LEU A 50 -22.76 3.41 -15.58
C LEU A 50 -24.18 2.90 -15.87
N LYS A 51 -25.15 3.81 -15.97
CA LYS A 51 -26.52 3.51 -16.45
C LYS A 51 -26.57 3.52 -17.97
#